data_AF-A0A0F7ID46-F1
#
_entry.id   AF-A0A0F7ID46-F1
#
_cell.length_a   1.000
_cell.length_b   1.000
_cell.length_c   1.000
_cell.angle_alpha   90.00
_cell.angle_beta   90.00
_cell.angle_gamma   90.00
#
_symmetry.space_group_name_H-M   'P 1'
#
loop_
_entity.id
_entity.type
_entity.pdbx_description
1 polymer ?
#
loop_
_entity_poly.entity_id
_entity_poly.type
_entity_poly.pdbx_seq_one_letter_code
_entity_poly.pdbx_strand_id
1 'polypeptide(L)' 'MEVEELRELAEKLERARFSEGTVEVDVDALDTLLRIVGRAIAEMDMGNIYTAREILSEMGEIIYKAMKSFLNEH' A
#
# COMPACT_ATOMS: atom_id res chain seq x y z
N MET A 1 7.45 -3.61 14.96
CA MET A 1 7.89 -4.45 13.81
C MET A 1 6.83 -4.34 12.72
N GLU A 2 6.73 -3.18 12.08
CA GLU A 2 5.65 -2.83 11.12
C GLU A 2 6.17 -2.46 9.73
N VAL A 3 7.49 -2.36 9.56
CA VAL A 3 8.13 -1.72 8.39
C VAL A 3 8.21 -2.63 7.16
N GLU A 4 8.28 -3.96 7.34
CA GLU A 4 8.68 -4.84 6.23
C GLU A 4 7.60 -4.98 5.14
N GLU A 5 6.33 -5.17 5.53
CA GLU A 5 5.23 -5.36 4.56
C GLU A 5 4.92 -4.07 3.80
N LEU A 6 4.99 -2.92 4.50
CA LEU A 6 4.80 -1.60 3.90
C LEU A 6 5.94 -1.25 2.94
N ARG A 7 7.18 -1.59 3.30
CA ARG A 7 8.33 -1.45 2.41
C ARG A 7 8.19 -2.34 1.17
N GLU A 8 7.80 -3.59 1.37
CA GLU A 8 7.53 -4.54 0.28
C GLU A 8 6.45 -4.00 -0.68
N LEU A 9 5.36 -3.41 -0.14
CA LEU A 9 4.34 -2.76 -0.94
C LEU A 9 4.91 -1.61 -1.77
N ALA A 10 5.72 -0.74 -1.16
CA ALA A 10 6.35 0.38 -1.85
C ALA A 10 7.22 -0.08 -3.02
N GLU A 11 8.11 -1.05 -2.79
CA GLU A 11 9.02 -1.59 -3.81
C GLU A 11 8.26 -2.25 -4.99
N LYS A 12 7.10 -2.88 -4.70
CA LYS A 12 6.25 -3.47 -5.74
C LYS A 12 5.48 -2.42 -6.54
N LEU A 13 4.99 -1.36 -5.89
CA LEU A 13 4.28 -0.28 -6.57
C LEU A 13 5.19 0.60 -7.44
N GLU A 14 6.48 0.72 -7.12
CA GLU A 14 7.48 1.39 -7.98
C GLU A 14 7.61 0.75 -9.38
N ARG A 15 7.20 -0.52 -9.53
CA ARG A 15 7.26 -1.26 -10.80
C ARG A 15 5.98 -1.14 -11.63
N ALA A 16 4.95 -0.48 -11.11
CA ALA A 16 3.70 -0.30 -11.82
C ALA A 16 3.91 0.54 -13.09
N ARG A 17 3.06 0.32 -14.09
CA ARG A 17 3.17 0.95 -15.41
C ARG A 17 1.89 1.70 -15.73
N PHE A 18 2.02 2.84 -16.39
CA PHE A 18 0.88 3.54 -16.95
C PHE A 18 0.74 3.23 -18.43
N SER A 19 -0.41 2.73 -18.84
CA SER A 19 -0.71 2.38 -20.22
C SER A 19 -2.14 2.79 -20.54
N GLU A 20 -2.32 3.63 -21.55
CA GLU A 20 -3.65 4.01 -22.10
C GLU A 20 -4.67 4.50 -21.05
N GLY A 21 -4.24 5.23 -20.02
CA GLY A 21 -5.14 5.72 -18.96
C GLY A 21 -5.37 4.74 -17.81
N THR A 22 -4.71 3.58 -17.84
CA THR A 22 -4.79 2.54 -16.81
C THR A 22 -3.45 2.39 -16.08
N VAL A 23 -3.50 2.09 -14.78
CA VAL A 23 -2.32 1.73 -13.99
C VAL A 23 -2.28 0.20 -13.87
N GLU A 24 -1.26 -0.40 -14.49
CA GLU A 24 -0.97 -1.82 -14.37
C GLU A 24 -0.07 -2.03 -13.15
N VAL A 25 -0.59 -2.74 -12.14
CA VAL A 25 0.15 -3.12 -10.94
C VAL A 25 0.41 -4.62 -10.94
N ASP A 26 1.51 -5.04 -10.32
CA ASP A 26 1.80 -6.45 -10.08
C ASP A 26 0.71 -7.06 -9.16
N VAL A 27 0.25 -8.28 -9.46
CA VAL A 27 -0.67 -9.03 -8.60
C VAL A 27 -0.08 -9.18 -7.20
N ASP A 28 1.23 -9.36 -7.11
CA ASP A 28 1.95 -9.46 -5.85
C ASP A 28 1.84 -8.17 -5.01
N ALA A 29 1.64 -7.01 -5.64
CA ALA A 29 1.42 -5.74 -4.95
C ALA A 29 0.03 -5.69 -4.31
N LEU A 30 -0.98 -6.20 -5.03
CA LEU A 30 -2.35 -6.31 -4.54
C LEU A 30 -2.42 -7.28 -3.35
N ASP A 31 -1.75 -8.42 -3.44
CA ASP A 31 -1.70 -9.39 -2.34
C ASP A 31 -1.06 -8.81 -1.08
N THR A 32 0.04 -8.06 -1.22
CA THR A 32 0.67 -7.36 -0.10
C THR A 32 -0.26 -6.29 0.49
N LEU A 33 -0.96 -5.54 -0.35
CA LEU A 33 -1.94 -4.54 0.10
C LEU A 33 -3.06 -5.20 0.91
N LEU A 34 -3.64 -6.29 0.41
CA LEU A 34 -4.72 -7.02 1.10
C LEU A 34 -4.25 -7.60 2.44
N ARG A 35 -3.02 -8.09 2.53
CA ARG A 35 -2.42 -8.57 3.78
C ARG A 35 -2.27 -7.46 4.81
N ILE A 36 -1.80 -6.27 4.40
CA ILE A 36 -1.69 -5.10 5.29
C ILE A 36 -3.07 -4.68 5.81
N VAL A 37 -4.07 -4.64 4.94
CA VAL A 37 -5.47 -4.34 5.33
C VAL A 37 -5.99 -5.38 6.33
N GLY A 38 -5.78 -6.67 6.06
CA GLY A 38 -6.19 -7.75 6.97
C GLY A 38 -5.56 -7.62 8.35
N ARG A 39 -4.29 -7.22 8.42
CA ARG A 39 -3.60 -6.95 9.67
C ARG A 39 -4.18 -5.75 10.40
N ALA A 40 -4.43 -4.64 9.70
CA ALA A 40 -5.06 -3.47 10.31
C ALA A 40 -6.44 -3.82 10.90
N ILE A 41 -7.24 -4.63 10.21
CA ILE A 41 -8.52 -5.13 10.72
C ILE A 41 -8.32 -5.98 11.98
N ALA A 42 -7.34 -6.90 11.98
CA ALA A 42 -7.04 -7.72 13.16
C ALA A 42 -6.63 -6.86 14.37
N GLU A 43 -5.83 -5.81 14.16
CA GLU A 43 -5.49 -4.85 15.22
C GLU A 43 -6.74 -4.11 15.73
N MET A 44 -7.68 -3.75 14.86
CA MET A 44 -8.95 -3.16 15.29
C MET A 44 -9.78 -4.12 16.14
N ASP A 45 -9.87 -5.39 15.74
CA ASP A 45 -10.60 -6.43 16.46
C ASP A 45 -9.98 -6.72 17.84
N MET A 46 -8.67 -6.55 17.98
CA MET A 46 -7.95 -6.64 19.26
C MET A 46 -8.08 -5.38 20.13
N GLY A 47 -8.72 -4.31 19.62
CA GLY A 47 -8.85 -3.02 20.32
C GLY A 47 -7.65 -2.09 20.15
N ASN A 48 -6.65 -2.46 19.35
CA ASN A 48 -5.45 -1.67 19.05
C ASN A 48 -5.72 -0.64 17.94
N ILE A 49 -6.73 0.21 18.15
CA ILE A 49 -7.21 1.17 17.14
C ILE A 49 -6.11 2.13 16.67
N TYR A 50 -5.21 2.55 17.57
CA TYR A 50 -4.11 3.45 17.21
C TYR A 50 -3.16 2.80 16.19
N THR A 51 -2.71 1.58 16.47
CA THR A 51 -1.85 0.78 15.59
C THR A 51 -2.49 0.54 14.23
N ALA A 52 -3.78 0.15 14.22
CA ALA A 52 -4.51 -0.03 12.96
C ALA A 52 -4.56 1.25 12.11
N ARG A 53 -4.76 2.42 12.75
CA ARG A 53 -4.77 3.70 12.05
C ARG A 53 -3.41 4.07 11.49
N GLU A 54 -2.34 3.82 12.24
CA GLU A 54 -0.97 4.07 11.81
C GLU A 54 -0.66 3.24 10.55
N ILE A 55 -0.93 1.92 10.58
CA ILE A 55 -0.76 1.02 9.43
C ILE A 55 -1.51 1.54 8.20
N LEU A 56 -2.80 1.87 8.35
CA LEU A 56 -3.61 2.35 7.23
C LEU A 56 -3.16 3.72 6.70
N SER A 57 -2.69 4.60 7.59
CA SER A 57 -2.17 5.90 7.22
C SER A 57 -0.89 5.78 6.40
N GLU A 58 0.06 4.96 6.86
CA GLU A 58 1.32 4.72 6.15
C GLU A 58 1.09 4.04 4.81
N MET A 59 0.21 3.02 4.77
CA MET A 59 -0.19 2.36 3.53
C MET A 59 -0.79 3.36 2.53
N GLY A 60 -1.70 4.23 3.00
CA GLY A 60 -2.32 5.26 2.17
C GLY A 60 -1.30 6.25 1.60
N GLU A 61 -0.30 6.65 2.40
CA GLU A 61 0.76 7.55 1.95
C GLU A 61 1.65 6.90 0.87
N ILE A 62 1.98 5.61 1.01
CA ILE A 62 2.75 4.85 0.02
C ILE A 62 2.00 4.79 -1.31
N ILE A 63 0.72 4.40 -1.28
CA ILE A 63 -0.12 4.33 -2.48
C ILE A 63 -0.21 5.71 -3.14
N TYR A 64 -0.45 6.77 -2.35
CA TYR A 64 -0.53 8.13 -2.86
C TYR A 64 0.77 8.56 -3.54
N LYS A 65 1.93 8.30 -2.94
CA LYS A 65 3.24 8.64 -3.52
C LYS A 65 3.48 7.91 -4.84
N ALA A 66 3.19 6.61 -4.90
CA ALA A 66 3.30 5.83 -6.13
C ALA A 66 2.41 6.41 -7.23
N MET A 67 1.12 6.63 -6.94
CA MET A 67 0.16 7.20 -7.89
C MET A 67 0.55 8.62 -8.37
N LYS A 68 1.08 9.44 -7.47
CA LYS A 68 1.53 10.79 -7.80
C LYS A 68 2.76 10.81 -8.71
N SER A 69 3.70 9.87 -8.56
CA SER A 69 4.84 9.73 -9.49
C SER A 69 4.33 9.45 -10.91
N PHE A 70 3.37 8.53 -11.07
CA PHE A 70 2.78 8.24 -12.39
C PHE A 70 2.09 9.44 -13.04
N LEU A 71 1.42 10.29 -12.26
CA LEU A 71 0.75 11.49 -12.77
C LEU A 71 1.71 12.64 -13.12
N ASN A 72 2.93 12.66 -12.58
CA ASN A 72 3.91 13.72 -12.84
C ASN A 72 4.90 13.36 -13.97
N GLU A 73 5.02 12.06 -14.29
CA GLU A 73 5.90 11.55 -15.35
C GLU A 73 5.21 11.53 -16.75
N HIS A 74 3.93 11.93 -16.80
CA HIS A 74 3.09 12.01 -17.99
C HIS A 74 2.36 13.35 -18.06
#